data_AF-A0A7S3CPW8-F1
#
_entry.id   AF-A0A7S3CPW8-F1
#
_cell.length_a   1.000
_cell.length_b   1.000
_cell.length_c   1.000
_cell.angle_alpha   90.00
_cell.angle_beta   90.00
_cell.angle_gamma   90.00
#
_symmetry.space_group_name_H-M   'P 1'
#
loop_
_entity.id
_entity.type
_entity.pdbx_description
1 polymer ?
#
loop_
_entity_poly.entity_id
_entity_poly.type
_entity_poly.pdbx_seq_one_letter_code
_entity_poly.pdbx_strand_id
1 'polypeptide(L)'
;YMSVLIIYNNLVYLSNSGAFLPPPGTEIEDQINNSLVSTNSYSILLGVGTLYPAIYDFAQMRQTRLSDYLSDHWNYIDMLYIWASITQVILHTIFSPFELYCKITMSVVIFLGMGKTFFFLRIFDKLSPIVTMLSRVMIDLQVFLLFYIILILMFSLQM
;
A
#
# COMPACT_ATOMS: atom_id res chain seq x y z
N TYR A 1 0.73 12.30 -0.75
CA TYR A 1 0.66 10.95 -0.17
C TYR A 1 2.00 10.21 -0.29
N MET A 2 2.49 9.89 -1.50
CA MET A 2 3.80 9.22 -1.70
C MET A 2 4.97 9.93 -1.00
N SER A 3 5.02 11.26 -1.03
CA SER A 3 6.06 12.05 -0.34
C SER A 3 6.00 11.91 1.19
N VAL A 4 4.80 11.83 1.77
CA VAL A 4 4.59 11.65 3.22
C VAL A 4 5.01 10.25 3.64
N LEU A 5 4.74 9.24 2.81
CA LEU A 5 5.12 7.84 3.05
C LEU A 5 6.64 7.64 2.95
N ILE A 6 7.31 8.34 2.04
CA ILE A 6 8.78 8.33 1.89
C ILE A 6 9.47 9.05 3.06
N ILE A 7 8.92 10.18 3.51
CA ILE A 7 9.41 10.90 4.71
C ILE A 7 9.18 10.05 5.96
N TYR A 8 8.01 9.42 6.08
CA TYR A 8 7.70 8.50 7.18
C TYR A 8 8.66 7.31 7.21
N ASN A 9 8.92 6.67 6.07
CA ASN A 9 9.85 5.55 5.99
C ASN A 9 11.28 5.99 6.34
N ASN A 10 11.76 7.12 5.82
CA ASN A 10 13.08 7.64 6.19
C ASN A 10 13.17 8.01 7.68
N LEU A 11 12.17 8.70 8.22
CA LEU A 11 12.20 9.18 9.60
C LEU A 11 12.04 8.03 10.60
N VAL A 12 11.14 7.08 10.36
CA VAL A 12 10.90 5.94 11.28
C VAL A 12 11.98 4.87 11.16
N TYR A 13 12.43 4.54 9.96
CA TYR A 13 13.34 3.40 9.76
C TYR A 13 14.82 3.78 9.93
N LEU A 14 15.26 4.97 9.50
CA LEU A 14 16.64 5.43 9.73
C LEU A 14 16.85 6.05 11.12
N SER A 15 15.88 6.77 11.69
CA SER A 15 16.05 7.36 13.04
C SER A 15 16.00 6.31 14.16
N ASN A 16 15.24 5.22 13.98
CA ASN A 16 15.08 4.19 15.02
C ASN A 16 16.02 2.99 14.85
N SER A 17 16.74 2.88 13.71
CA SER A 17 17.85 1.91 13.57
C SER A 17 19.13 2.37 14.29
N GLY A 18 19.18 3.62 14.76
CA GLY A 18 20.31 4.17 15.53
C GLY A 18 20.27 3.90 17.04
N ALA A 19 19.16 3.37 17.58
CA ALA A 19 18.97 3.13 19.01
C ALA A 19 19.29 1.69 19.44
N PHE A 20 20.22 1.02 18.76
CA PHE A 20 20.70 -0.29 19.19
C PHE A 20 21.70 -0.11 20.36
N LEU A 21 21.13 -0.18 21.57
CA LEU A 21 21.73 -0.39 22.91
C LEU A 21 22.23 0.86 23.69
N PRO A 22 21.41 1.42 24.60
CA PRO A 22 21.93 2.09 25.79
C PRO A 22 22.24 1.08 26.93
N PRO A 23 23.29 1.31 27.74
CA PRO A 23 23.74 0.43 28.83
C PRO A 23 22.73 0.35 29.99
N PRO A 24 22.80 -0.70 30.85
CA PRO A 24 21.70 -1.04 31.74
C PRO A 24 21.67 -0.15 32.98
N GLY A 25 20.52 0.47 33.22
CA GLY A 25 20.15 1.13 34.47
C GLY A 25 19.87 2.62 34.30
N THR A 26 18.65 3.05 34.65
CA THR A 26 18.22 4.45 34.86
C THR A 26 17.85 5.35 33.67
N GLU A 27 17.40 4.81 32.52
CA GLU A 27 16.76 5.63 31.44
C GLU A 27 15.47 5.00 30.82
N ILE A 28 14.91 3.96 31.46
CA ILE A 28 13.89 3.11 30.84
C ILE A 28 12.52 3.80 30.76
N GLU A 29 12.09 4.58 31.76
CA GLU A 29 10.75 5.21 31.76
C GLU A 29 10.63 6.39 30.80
N ASP A 30 11.66 7.23 30.67
CA ASP A 30 11.65 8.36 29.73
C ASP A 30 11.84 7.92 28.28
N GLN A 31 12.59 6.85 28.01
CA GLN A 31 12.66 6.24 26.67
C GLN A 31 11.37 5.50 26.30
N ILE A 32 10.68 4.88 27.27
CA ILE A 32 9.35 4.28 27.03
C ILE A 32 8.32 5.37 26.72
N ASN A 33 8.28 6.46 27.49
CA ASN A 33 7.37 7.56 27.20
C ASN A 33 7.69 8.26 25.88
N ASN A 34 8.96 8.49 25.55
CA ASN A 34 9.33 9.07 24.25
C ASN A 34 9.07 8.11 23.09
N SER A 35 9.28 6.80 23.25
CA SER A 35 8.95 5.81 22.22
C SER A 35 7.45 5.65 22.04
N LEU A 36 6.65 5.65 23.11
CA LEU A 36 5.17 5.62 23.05
C LEU A 36 4.58 6.91 22.47
N VAL A 37 5.07 8.08 22.88
CA VAL A 37 4.67 9.39 22.32
C VAL A 37 5.07 9.48 20.85
N SER A 38 6.25 8.97 20.48
CA SER A 38 6.69 8.92 19.10
C SER A 38 5.78 7.98 18.27
N THR A 39 5.49 6.78 18.77
CA THR A 39 4.61 5.80 18.10
C THR A 39 3.21 6.37 17.87
N ASN A 40 2.65 7.05 18.87
CA ASN A 40 1.33 7.67 18.76
C ASN A 40 1.33 8.87 17.80
N SER A 41 2.35 9.73 17.86
CA SER A 41 2.50 10.89 16.97
C SER A 41 2.68 10.46 15.50
N TYR A 42 3.40 9.37 15.26
CA TYR A 42 3.66 8.82 13.93
C TYR A 42 2.43 8.13 13.33
N SER A 43 1.65 7.40 14.14
CA SER A 43 0.38 6.80 13.71
C SER A 43 -0.67 7.86 13.37
N ILE A 44 -0.71 8.96 14.13
CA ILE A 44 -1.61 10.10 13.87
C ILE A 44 -1.22 10.81 12.56
N LEU A 45 0.08 11.04 12.31
CA LEU A 45 0.56 11.66 11.07
C LEU A 45 0.21 10.82 9.83
N LEU A 46 0.37 9.49 9.90
CA LEU A 46 -0.04 8.56 8.85
C LEU A 46 -1.57 8.57 8.64
N GLY A 47 -2.33 8.60 9.72
CA GLY A 47 -3.80 8.68 9.69
C GLY A 47 -4.31 9.94 9.00
N VAL A 48 -3.72 11.10 9.30
CA VAL A 48 -4.08 12.37 8.63
C VAL A 48 -3.73 12.32 7.14
N GLY A 49 -2.59 11.71 6.78
CA GLY A 49 -2.17 11.54 5.39
C GLY A 49 -3.07 10.62 4.55
N THR A 50 -3.68 9.60 5.17
CA THR A 50 -4.62 8.66 4.54
C THR A 50 -6.06 9.16 4.49
N LEU A 51 -6.46 10.02 5.44
CA LEU A 51 -7.81 10.60 5.47
C LEU A 51 -8.13 11.46 4.24
N TYR A 52 -7.17 12.25 3.74
CA TYR A 52 -7.40 13.11 2.57
C TYR A 52 -7.82 12.32 1.31
N PRO A 53 -7.06 11.33 0.83
CA PRO A 53 -7.48 10.51 -0.31
C PRO A 53 -8.73 9.67 0.01
N ALA A 54 -8.91 9.19 1.24
CA ALA A 54 -10.10 8.43 1.62
C ALA A 54 -11.39 9.26 1.50
N ILE A 55 -11.38 10.52 1.97
CA ILE A 55 -12.53 11.43 1.86
C ILE A 55 -12.80 11.79 0.39
N TYR A 56 -11.76 12.01 -0.41
CA TYR A 56 -11.91 12.31 -1.83
C TYR A 56 -12.57 11.17 -2.59
N ASP A 57 -12.13 9.93 -2.34
CA ASP A 57 -12.70 8.73 -2.96
C ASP A 57 -14.13 8.46 -2.47
N PHE A 58 -14.42 8.70 -1.19
CA PHE A 58 -15.78 8.62 -0.65
C PHE A 58 -16.71 9.65 -1.28
N ALA A 59 -16.21 10.86 -1.56
CA ALA A 59 -16.94 11.87 -2.30
C ALA A 59 -17.17 11.45 -3.76
N GLN A 60 -16.16 10.85 -4.41
CA GLN A 60 -16.26 10.31 -5.76
C GLN A 60 -17.28 9.17 -5.85
N MET A 61 -17.32 8.27 -4.88
CA MET A 61 -18.30 7.18 -4.78
C MET A 61 -19.74 7.67 -4.54
N ARG A 62 -19.93 8.87 -3.95
CA ARG A 62 -21.26 9.48 -3.82
C ARG A 62 -21.71 10.21 -5.07
N GLN A 63 -20.77 10.75 -5.86
CA GLN A 63 -21.07 11.44 -7.11
C GLN A 63 -21.27 10.48 -8.29
N THR A 64 -20.53 9.38 -8.31
CA THR A 64 -20.71 8.28 -9.27
C THR A 64 -21.77 7.31 -8.75
N ARG A 65 -22.68 6.81 -9.60
CA ARG A 65 -23.63 5.75 -9.20
C ARG A 65 -22.86 4.53 -8.68
N LEU A 66 -23.24 4.02 -7.51
CA LEU A 66 -22.59 2.87 -6.86
C LEU A 66 -22.47 1.62 -7.77
N SER A 67 -23.45 1.40 -8.66
CA SER A 67 -23.41 0.32 -9.64
C SER A 67 -22.30 0.49 -10.67
N ASP A 68 -22.12 1.72 -11.15
CA ASP A 68 -21.16 2.07 -12.20
C ASP A 68 -19.74 2.13 -11.60
N TYR A 69 -19.64 2.49 -10.32
CA TYR A 69 -18.42 2.45 -9.53
C TYR A 69 -17.93 1.00 -9.36
N LEU A 70 -18.81 0.05 -9.02
CA LEU A 70 -18.42 -1.36 -8.81
C LEU A 70 -18.22 -2.17 -10.10
N SER A 71 -18.69 -1.70 -11.26
CA SER A 71 -18.47 -2.39 -12.54
C SER A 71 -17.06 -2.21 -13.11
N ASP A 72 -16.36 -1.13 -12.73
CA ASP A 72 -15.05 -0.81 -13.28
C ASP A 72 -13.92 -1.45 -12.47
N HIS A 73 -13.14 -2.31 -13.14
CA HIS A 73 -12.00 -3.03 -12.54
C HIS A 73 -10.95 -2.10 -11.93
N TRP A 74 -10.76 -0.92 -12.51
CA TRP A 74 -9.80 0.09 -12.03
C TRP A 74 -10.23 0.71 -10.72
N ASN A 75 -11.52 0.89 -10.56
CA ASN A 75 -12.09 1.49 -9.39
C ASN A 75 -12.08 0.53 -8.18
N TYR A 76 -12.18 -0.78 -8.45
CA TYR A 76 -11.95 -1.80 -7.43
C TYR A 76 -10.53 -1.77 -6.85
N ILE A 77 -9.51 -1.53 -7.67
CA ILE A 77 -8.10 -1.43 -7.22
C ILE A 77 -7.91 -0.20 -6.32
N ASP A 78 -8.54 0.92 -6.66
CA ASP A 78 -8.48 2.15 -5.86
C ASP A 78 -9.18 1.99 -4.50
N MET A 79 -10.34 1.33 -4.47
CA MET A 79 -11.03 0.98 -3.23
C MET A 79 -10.17 0.05 -2.35
N LEU A 80 -9.56 -0.98 -2.95
CA LEU A 80 -8.71 -1.93 -2.23
C LEU A 80 -7.47 -1.23 -1.63
N TYR A 81 -6.89 -0.27 -2.34
CA TYR A 81 -5.79 0.54 -1.84
C TYR A 81 -6.17 1.37 -0.61
N ILE A 82 -7.35 2.00 -0.61
CA ILE A 82 -7.83 2.78 0.53
C ILE A 82 -8.04 1.88 1.74
N TRP A 83 -8.69 0.72 1.56
CA TRP A 83 -8.85 -0.26 2.62
C TRP A 83 -7.53 -0.77 3.18
N ALA A 84 -6.54 -1.05 2.31
CA ALA A 84 -5.21 -1.45 2.73
C ALA A 84 -4.51 -0.35 3.54
N SER A 85 -4.68 0.91 3.15
CA SER A 85 -4.09 2.06 3.84
C SER A 85 -4.72 2.32 5.22
N ILE A 86 -6.05 2.19 5.36
CA ILE A 86 -6.75 2.27 6.65
C ILE A 86 -6.32 1.11 7.55
N THR A 87 -6.23 -0.10 7.00
CA THR A 87 -5.75 -1.29 7.72
C THR A 87 -4.32 -1.08 8.24
N GLN A 88 -3.44 -0.45 7.46
CA GLN A 88 -2.09 -0.13 7.90
C GLN A 88 -2.07 0.82 9.11
N VAL A 89 -2.90 1.87 9.11
CA VAL A 89 -2.99 2.83 10.24
C VAL A 89 -3.52 2.16 11.50
N ILE A 90 -4.54 1.30 11.36
CA ILE A 90 -5.09 0.53 12.48
C ILE A 90 -4.04 -0.42 13.05
N LEU A 91 -3.30 -1.16 12.21
CA LEU A 91 -2.24 -2.06 12.66
C LEU A 91 -1.13 -1.34 13.41
N HIS A 92 -0.69 -0.16 12.94
CA HIS A 92 0.31 0.66 13.63
C HIS A 92 -0.20 1.28 14.94
N THR A 93 -1.52 1.35 15.15
CA THR A 93 -2.12 1.82 16.41
C THR A 93 -2.16 0.72 17.46
N ILE A 94 -2.25 -0.55 17.04
CA ILE A 94 -2.37 -1.71 17.94
C ILE A 94 -1.01 -2.38 18.18
N PHE A 95 -0.14 -2.43 17.18
CA PHE A 95 1.14 -3.15 17.22
C PHE A 95 2.34 -2.23 17.08
N SER A 96 3.44 -2.59 17.75
CA SER A 96 4.73 -1.90 17.65
C SER A 96 5.33 -2.04 16.24
N PRO A 97 6.01 -1.01 15.68
CA PRO A 97 6.46 -0.95 14.29
C PRO A 97 7.47 -2.02 13.86
N PHE A 98 8.01 -2.81 14.79
CA PHE A 98 9.01 -3.83 14.50
C PHE A 98 8.43 -5.22 14.21
N GLU A 99 7.13 -5.42 14.47
CA GLU A 99 6.45 -6.67 14.21
C GLU A 99 6.37 -6.99 12.70
N LEU A 100 6.52 -8.27 12.38
CA LEU A 100 6.58 -8.75 10.99
C LEU A 100 5.30 -8.38 10.20
N TYR A 101 4.16 -8.37 10.88
CA TYR A 101 2.87 -7.99 10.30
C TYR A 101 2.87 -6.55 9.74
N CYS A 102 3.43 -5.58 10.48
CA CYS A 102 3.49 -4.19 10.02
C CYS A 102 4.38 -4.03 8.78
N LYS A 103 5.48 -4.78 8.70
CA LYS A 103 6.38 -4.77 7.53
C LYS A 103 5.70 -5.33 6.28
N ILE A 104 4.97 -6.44 6.41
CA ILE A 104 4.22 -7.02 5.29
C ILE A 104 3.14 -6.04 4.82
N THR A 105 2.33 -5.50 5.73
CA THR A 105 1.25 -4.57 5.37
C THR A 105 1.80 -3.31 4.69
N MET A 106 2.94 -2.79 5.13
CA MET A 106 3.60 -1.65 4.49
C MET A 106 4.09 -1.97 3.08
N SER A 107 4.69 -3.15 2.87
CA SER A 107 5.13 -3.61 1.54
C SER A 107 3.96 -3.73 0.57
N VAL A 108 2.85 -4.31 1.03
CA VAL A 108 1.61 -4.42 0.25
C VAL A 108 1.09 -3.05 -0.14
N VAL A 109 0.98 -2.09 0.80
CA VAL A 109 0.48 -0.74 0.50
C VAL A 109 1.37 0.00 -0.51
N ILE A 110 2.70 -0.14 -0.41
CA ILE A 110 3.63 0.45 -1.38
C ILE A 110 3.45 -0.18 -2.77
N PHE A 111 3.32 -1.51 -2.84
CA PHE A 111 3.09 -2.23 -4.09
C PHE A 111 1.78 -1.81 -4.76
N LEU A 112 0.68 -1.73 -4.01
CA LEU A 112 -0.60 -1.22 -4.53
C LEU A 112 -0.50 0.24 -4.97
N GLY A 113 0.27 1.06 -4.23
CA GLY A 113 0.55 2.44 -4.60
C GLY A 113 1.27 2.57 -5.94
N MET A 114 2.20 1.67 -6.25
CA MET A 114 2.81 1.58 -7.59
C MET A 114 1.80 1.14 -8.65
N GLY A 115 0.85 0.25 -8.33
CA GLY A 115 -0.26 -0.08 -9.22
C GLY A 115 -1.08 1.15 -9.63
N LYS A 116 -1.37 2.04 -8.67
CA LYS A 116 -2.13 3.28 -8.91
C LYS A 116 -1.38 4.30 -9.79
N THR A 117 -0.04 4.34 -9.75
CA THR A 117 0.71 5.26 -10.63
C THR A 117 0.61 4.87 -12.10
N PHE A 118 0.50 3.58 -12.43
CA PHE A 118 0.22 3.14 -13.80
C PHE A 118 -1.14 3.61 -14.32
N PHE A 119 -2.13 3.72 -13.44
CA PHE A 119 -3.43 4.30 -13.80
C PHE A 119 -3.32 5.80 -14.13
N PHE A 120 -2.54 6.56 -13.34
CA PHE A 120 -2.25 7.96 -13.64
C PHE A 120 -1.56 8.15 -14.99
N LEU A 121 -0.72 7.21 -15.44
CA LEU A 121 -0.07 7.31 -16.75
C LEU A 121 -1.06 7.20 -17.92
N ARG A 122 -2.27 6.63 -17.72
CA ARG A 122 -3.31 6.52 -18.76
C ARG A 122 -4.00 7.85 -19.07
N ILE A 123 -4.16 8.73 -18.08
CA ILE A 123 -4.90 10.00 -18.24
C ILE A 123 -4.11 11.03 -19.06
N PHE A 124 -2.81 10.84 -19.23
CA PHE A 124 -1.97 11.74 -20.01
C PHE A 124 -2.03 11.37 -21.50
N ASP A 125 -2.51 12.30 -22.33
CA ASP A 125 -2.69 12.10 -23.78
C ASP A 125 -1.42 11.61 -24.51
N LYS A 126 -0.23 12.02 -24.05
CA LYS A 126 1.05 11.59 -24.62
C LYS A 126 1.44 10.14 -24.30
N LEU A 127 0.90 9.59 -23.21
CA LEU A 127 1.23 8.25 -22.68
C LEU A 127 0.11 7.24 -22.89
N SER A 128 -1.11 7.71 -23.19
CA SER A 128 -2.29 6.90 -23.49
C SER A 128 -2.03 5.80 -24.55
N PRO A 129 -1.31 6.04 -25.67
CA PRO A 129 -0.98 4.99 -26.64
C PRO A 129 -0.12 3.86 -26.08
N ILE A 130 0.78 4.16 -25.12
CA ILE A 130 1.65 3.15 -24.50
C ILE A 130 0.83 2.26 -23.56
N VAL A 131 -0.08 2.86 -22.77
CA VAL A 131 -0.91 2.11 -21.83
C VAL A 131 -1.91 1.21 -22.55
N THR A 132 -2.48 1.67 -23.68
CA THR A 132 -3.40 0.85 -24.48
C THR A 132 -2.67 -0.32 -25.15
N MET A 133 -1.44 -0.12 -25.62
CA MET A 133 -0.60 -1.19 -26.14
C MET A 133 -0.24 -2.22 -25.06
N LEU A 134 0.20 -1.78 -23.88
CA LEU A 134 0.54 -2.67 -22.77
C LEU A 134 -0.68 -3.45 -22.26
N SER A 135 -1.86 -2.82 -22.22
CA SER A 135 -3.11 -3.49 -21.82
C SER A 135 -3.51 -4.60 -22.80
N ARG A 136 -3.28 -4.41 -24.10
CA ARG A 136 -3.50 -5.46 -25.12
C ARG A 136 -2.54 -6.63 -24.93
N VAL A 137 -1.25 -6.34 -24.71
CA VAL A 137 -0.24 -7.38 -24.46
C VAL A 137 -0.54 -8.17 -23.19
N MET A 138 -1.03 -7.52 -22.13
CA MET A 138 -1.41 -8.22 -20.90
C MET A 138 -2.59 -9.19 -21.12
N ILE A 139 -3.55 -8.84 -21.97
CA ILE A 139 -4.67 -9.73 -22.32
C ILE A 139 -4.16 -10.94 -23.12
N ASP A 140 -3.27 -10.71 -24.08
CA ASP A 140 -2.67 -11.79 -24.87
C ASP A 140 -1.80 -12.73 -23.99
N LEU A 141 -1.06 -12.16 -23.04
CA LEU A 141 -0.26 -12.91 -22.06
C LEU A 141 -1.12 -13.73 -21.10
N GLN A 142 -2.28 -13.23 -20.67
CA GLN A 142 -3.18 -13.98 -19.77
C GLN A 142 -3.66 -15.29 -20.40
N VAL A 143 -4.09 -15.25 -21.67
CA VAL A 143 -4.51 -16.44 -22.40
C VAL A 143 -3.34 -17.41 -22.57
N PHE A 144 -2.16 -16.89 -22.89
CA PHE A 144 -0.92 -17.69 -22.97
C PHE A 144 -0.56 -18.35 -21.62
N LEU A 145 -0.61 -17.61 -20.52
CA LEU A 145 -0.29 -18.10 -19.18
C LEU A 145 -1.28 -19.16 -18.72
N LEU A 146 -2.56 -19.04 -19.09
CA LEU A 146 -3.57 -20.05 -18.80
C LEU A 146 -3.24 -21.38 -19.47
N PHE A 147 -2.86 -21.38 -20.76
CA PHE A 147 -2.39 -22.59 -21.43
C PHE A 147 -1.12 -23.16 -20.79
N TYR A 148 -0.19 -22.29 -20.40
CA TYR A 148 1.04 -22.70 -19.73
C TYR A 148 0.79 -23.35 -18.35
N ILE A 149 -0.14 -22.81 -17.55
CA ILE A 149 -0.54 -23.40 -16.27
C ILE A 149 -1.17 -24.78 -16.47
N ILE A 150 -2.04 -24.94 -17.48
CA ILE A 150 -2.63 -26.25 -17.80
C ILE A 150 -1.54 -27.27 -18.14
N LEU A 151 -0.56 -26.88 -18.96
CA LEU A 151 0.56 -27.75 -19.32
C LEU A 151 1.43 -28.13 -18.11
N ILE A 152 1.73 -27.18 -17.21
CA ILE A 152 2.45 -27.47 -15.96
C ILE A 152 1.66 -28.45 -15.09
N LEU A 153 0.34 -28.26 -14.97
CA LEU A 153 -0.50 -29.11 -14.14
C LEU A 153 -0.55 -30.54 -14.70
N MET A 154 -0.72 -30.70 -16.02
CA MET A 154 -0.67 -32.02 -16.66
C MET A 154 0.69 -32.70 -16.48
N PHE A 155 1.79 -31.95 -16.59
CA PHE A 155 3.14 -32.47 -16.39
C PHE A 155 3.39 -32.86 -14.92
N SER A 156 2.86 -32.07 -13.97
CA SER A 156 2.95 -32.35 -12.53
C SER A 156 2.12 -33.55 -12.09
N LEU A 157 1.06 -33.92 -12.83
CA LEU A 157 0.23 -35.08 -12.53
C LEU A 157 0.82 -36.38 -13.12
N GLN A 158 1.61 -36.26 -14.19
CA GLN A 158 2.19 -37.40 -14.89
C GLN A 158 3.54 -37.86 -14.31
N MET A 159 4.21 -36.98 -13.54
CA MET A 159 5.32 -37.32 -12.65
C MET A 159 4.79 -37.84 -11.31
#